data_AF-A0A7W3MV44-F1
#
_entry.id   AF-A0A7W3MV44-F1
#
_cell.length_a   1.000
_cell.length_b   1.000
_cell.length_c   1.000
_cell.angle_alpha   90.00
_cell.angle_beta   90.00
_cell.angle_gamma   90.00
#
_symmetry.space_group_name_H-M   'P 1'
#
loop_
_entity.id
_entity.type
_entity.pdbx_description
1 polymer ?
#
loop_
_entity_poly.entity_id
_entity_poly.type
_entity_poly.pdbx_seq_one_letter_code
_entity_poly.pdbx_strand_id
1 'polypeptide(L)'
;MSEEAAQAEREYRIEELAEAAGVPVRTLRYYQERRLLPPPRRRGRVAVYSQGHLERLRLISELLERGYRLDGIEELLAAWEQGRDVGELLGFEWAVTAPWSQQAETEMTMDELAGLFGDQLTPEVLDEAAELGYIEIRGDRIVHRVPRLMEATAALVAEGIPLAEILALSWELEAAFDRIAYTFVRLARRHLVDRMGDPPTPAELARLAESVERLRPVTRTVADEHFARAMDRRIRKEFTHLTPRLTAPDRSPAERRAAGRER
;
A
#
# COMPACT_ATOMS: atom_id res chain seq x y z
N MET A 1 -20.74 12.46 -29.26
CA MET A 1 -19.47 12.33 -30.00
C MET A 1 -18.93 13.69 -30.50
N SER A 2 -19.21 14.82 -29.85
CA SER A 2 -18.79 16.15 -30.36
C SER A 2 -17.90 16.95 -29.40
N GLU A 3 -17.69 16.52 -28.16
CA GLU A 3 -16.81 17.19 -27.19
C GLU A 3 -15.39 16.61 -27.16
N GLU A 4 -15.22 15.30 -27.30
CA GLU A 4 -13.89 14.64 -27.32
C GLU A 4 -13.06 15.04 -28.55
N ALA A 5 -13.69 15.22 -29.72
CA ALA A 5 -13.02 15.70 -30.93
C ALA A 5 -12.61 17.18 -30.82
N ALA A 6 -13.37 18.00 -30.09
CA ALA A 6 -13.06 19.41 -29.87
C ALA A 6 -11.94 19.63 -28.83
N GLN A 7 -11.76 18.69 -27.89
CA GLN A 7 -10.65 18.72 -26.92
C GLN A 7 -9.31 18.33 -27.56
N ALA A 8 -9.29 17.47 -28.58
CA ALA A 8 -8.06 17.03 -29.25
C ALA A 8 -7.32 18.14 -30.03
N GLU A 9 -8.00 19.22 -30.44
CA GLU A 9 -7.42 20.32 -31.23
C GLU A 9 -7.07 21.58 -30.41
N ARG A 10 -7.24 21.55 -29.08
CA ARG A 10 -7.00 22.75 -28.27
C ARG A 10 -5.50 23.08 -28.24
N GLU A 11 -5.16 24.28 -28.72
CA GLU A 11 -3.81 24.84 -28.68
C GLU A 11 -3.71 25.85 -27.52
N TYR A 12 -2.58 25.82 -26.83
CA TYR A 12 -2.29 26.64 -25.66
C TYR A 12 -1.05 27.48 -25.92
N ARG A 13 -1.03 28.72 -25.44
CA ARG A 13 0.20 29.47 -25.17
C ARG A 13 0.83 29.00 -23.87
N ILE A 14 2.09 29.33 -23.64
CA ILE A 14 2.83 28.83 -22.46
C ILE A 14 2.17 29.23 -21.14
N GLU A 15 1.57 30.42 -21.06
CA GLU A 15 0.86 30.91 -19.87
C GLU A 15 -0.45 30.14 -19.63
N GLU A 16 -1.23 29.93 -20.69
CA GLU A 16 -2.49 29.18 -20.65
C GLU A 16 -2.25 27.70 -20.32
N LEU A 17 -1.15 27.12 -20.84
CA LEU A 17 -0.74 25.76 -20.52
C LEU A 17 -0.30 25.62 -19.07
N ALA A 18 0.45 26.60 -18.55
CA ALA A 18 0.90 26.65 -17.17
C ALA A 18 -0.30 26.68 -16.20
N GLU A 19 -1.26 27.55 -16.48
CA GLU A 19 -2.50 27.66 -15.72
C GLU A 19 -3.30 26.35 -15.78
N ALA A 20 -3.52 25.80 -16.98
CA ALA A 20 -4.29 24.57 -17.16
C ALA A 20 -3.65 23.33 -16.51
N ALA A 21 -2.31 23.32 -16.39
CA ALA A 21 -1.55 22.25 -15.76
C ALA A 21 -1.31 22.47 -14.26
N GLY A 22 -1.67 23.64 -13.71
CA GLY A 22 -1.43 23.98 -12.31
C GLY A 22 0.06 24.14 -11.95
N VAL A 23 0.93 24.42 -12.93
CA VAL A 23 2.38 24.56 -12.70
C VAL A 23 2.89 25.93 -13.15
N PRO A 24 3.89 26.52 -12.48
CA PRO A 24 4.49 27.78 -12.93
C PRO A 24 5.12 27.68 -14.32
N VAL A 25 5.09 28.77 -15.10
CA VAL A 25 5.75 28.86 -16.43
C VAL A 25 7.24 28.49 -16.38
N ARG A 26 7.93 28.84 -15.28
CA ARG A 26 9.34 28.46 -15.06
C ARG A 26 9.55 26.94 -15.04
N THR A 27 8.62 26.19 -14.44
CA THR A 27 8.66 24.72 -14.37
C THR A 27 8.45 24.12 -15.75
N LEU A 28 7.55 24.71 -16.53
CA LEU A 28 7.29 24.34 -17.91
C LEU A 28 8.54 24.49 -18.81
N ARG A 29 9.28 25.58 -18.65
CA ARG A 29 10.56 25.79 -19.35
C ARG A 29 11.62 24.79 -18.91
N TYR A 30 11.72 24.55 -17.61
CA TYR A 30 12.62 23.55 -17.05
C TYR A 30 12.34 22.14 -17.61
N TYR A 31 11.07 21.74 -17.73
CA TYR A 31 10.69 20.46 -18.34
C TYR A 31 11.00 20.38 -19.84
N GLN A 32 10.91 21.50 -20.57
CA GLN A 32 11.35 21.53 -21.98
C GLN A 32 12.86 21.39 -22.12
N GLU A 33 13.65 22.07 -21.29
CA GLU A 33 15.11 21.98 -21.28
C GLU A 33 15.58 20.55 -20.98
N ARG A 34 14.87 19.87 -20.08
CA ARG A 34 15.09 18.46 -19.73
C ARG A 34 14.43 17.46 -20.67
N ARG A 35 13.86 17.90 -21.80
CA ARG A 35 13.18 17.05 -22.79
C ARG A 35 12.04 16.18 -22.25
N LEU A 36 11.49 16.54 -21.08
CA LEU A 36 10.29 15.93 -20.51
C LEU A 36 9.03 16.33 -21.29
N LEU A 37 9.10 17.46 -21.98
CA LEU A 37 8.06 17.94 -22.90
C LEU A 37 8.62 17.99 -24.33
N PRO A 38 7.85 17.51 -25.32
CA PRO A 38 8.17 17.74 -26.72
C PRO A 38 8.32 19.23 -27.02
N PRO A 39 9.14 19.60 -28.02
CA PRO A 39 9.25 20.99 -28.42
C PRO A 39 7.89 21.51 -28.94
N PRO A 40 7.50 22.74 -28.59
CA PRO A 40 6.25 23.32 -29.09
C PRO A 40 6.30 23.51 -30.60
N ARG A 41 5.12 23.48 -31.23
CA ARG A 41 4.98 23.88 -32.63
C ARG A 41 5.15 25.40 -32.73
N ARG A 42 5.85 25.87 -33.75
CA ARG A 42 5.97 27.31 -34.03
C ARG A 42 4.93 27.74 -35.04
N ARG A 43 4.07 28.68 -34.65
CA ARG A 43 3.17 29.39 -35.57
C ARG A 43 3.64 30.84 -35.65
N GLY A 44 4.46 31.13 -36.67
CA GLY A 44 5.13 32.43 -36.80
C GLY A 44 6.13 32.69 -35.67
N ARG A 45 5.94 33.79 -34.93
CA ARG A 45 6.80 34.16 -33.77
C ARG A 45 6.32 33.56 -32.43
N VAL A 46 5.21 32.82 -32.42
CA VAL A 46 4.58 32.31 -31.20
C VAL A 46 4.76 30.78 -31.11
N ALA A 47 5.16 30.31 -29.94
CA ALA A 47 5.17 28.89 -29.59
C ALA A 47 3.78 28.46 -29.13
N VAL A 48 3.24 27.41 -29.74
CA VAL A 48 1.93 26.82 -29.43
C VAL A 48 2.11 25.37 -28.98
N TYR A 49 1.39 25.02 -27.93
CA TYR A 49 1.38 23.72 -27.29
C TYR A 49 0.04 23.04 -27.55
N SER A 50 0.05 21.74 -27.80
CA SER A 50 -1.18 20.96 -27.99
C SER A 50 -1.74 20.44 -26.68
N GLN A 51 -2.98 19.95 -26.72
CA GLN A 51 -3.60 19.15 -25.67
C GLN A 51 -2.69 18.02 -25.14
N GLY A 52 -1.94 17.34 -26.02
CA GLY A 52 -0.98 16.31 -25.60
C GLY A 52 0.17 16.81 -24.71
N HIS A 53 0.49 18.11 -24.74
CA HIS A 53 1.45 18.69 -23.78
C HIS A 53 0.82 18.83 -22.39
N LEU A 54 -0.47 19.17 -22.32
CA LEU A 54 -1.21 19.30 -21.06
C LEU A 54 -1.37 17.93 -20.38
N GLU A 55 -1.73 16.91 -21.14
CA GLU A 55 -1.85 15.53 -20.62
C GLU A 55 -0.52 15.03 -20.07
N ARG A 56 0.58 15.28 -20.78
CA ARG A 56 1.93 14.93 -20.33
C ARG A 56 2.34 15.66 -19.06
N LEU A 57 1.99 16.94 -18.93
CA LEU A 57 2.22 17.70 -17.69
C LEU A 57 1.47 17.12 -16.50
N ARG A 58 0.20 16.74 -16.69
CA ARG A 58 -0.62 16.10 -15.64
C ARG A 58 -0.02 14.78 -15.20
N LEU A 59 0.43 13.95 -16.15
CA LEU A 59 1.11 12.69 -15.85
C LEU A 59 2.41 12.91 -15.05
N ILE A 60 3.24 13.89 -15.43
CA ILE A 60 4.46 14.24 -14.69
C ILE A 60 4.11 14.64 -13.26
N SER A 61 3.11 15.50 -13.06
CA SER A 61 2.65 15.91 -11.73
C SER A 61 2.17 14.71 -10.90
N GLU A 62 1.36 13.83 -11.48
CA GLU A 62 0.82 12.64 -10.82
C GLU A 62 1.91 11.66 -10.36
N LEU A 63 2.96 11.49 -11.16
CA LEU A 63 4.12 10.67 -10.81
C LEU A 63 4.96 11.32 -9.70
N LEU A 64 5.16 12.63 -9.74
CA LEU A 64 5.88 13.36 -8.69
C LEU A 64 5.14 13.31 -7.35
N GLU A 65 3.81 13.45 -7.35
CA GLU A 65 2.96 13.31 -6.16
C GLU A 65 3.07 11.93 -5.50
N ARG A 66 3.39 10.91 -6.30
CA ARG A 66 3.62 9.52 -5.83
C ARG A 66 5.07 9.25 -5.39
N GLY A 67 5.91 10.28 -5.33
CA GLY A 67 7.28 10.17 -4.84
C GLY A 67 8.31 9.73 -5.89
N TYR A 68 7.95 9.65 -7.17
CA TYR A 68 8.93 9.40 -8.22
C TYR A 68 9.87 10.60 -8.38
N ARG A 69 11.15 10.32 -8.61
CA ARG A 69 12.15 11.37 -8.88
C ARG A 69 12.10 11.77 -10.35
N LEU A 70 12.33 13.06 -10.62
CA LEU A 70 12.26 13.62 -11.97
C LEU A 70 13.17 12.90 -12.98
N ASP A 71 14.37 12.48 -12.56
CA ASP A 71 15.30 11.74 -13.44
C ASP A 71 14.71 10.40 -13.90
N GLY A 72 13.95 9.70 -13.04
CA GLY A 72 13.29 8.44 -13.39
C GLY A 72 12.10 8.66 -14.33
N ILE A 73 11.37 9.77 -14.15
CA ILE A 73 10.30 10.18 -15.07
C ILE A 73 10.88 10.52 -16.45
N GLU A 74 12.09 11.10 -16.51
CA GLU A 74 12.79 11.39 -17.75
C GLU A 74 13.15 10.14 -18.54
N GLU A 75 13.72 9.12 -17.88
CA GLU A 75 14.05 7.83 -18.51
C GLU A 75 12.80 7.12 -19.04
N LEU A 76 11.71 7.15 -18.27
CA LEU A 76 10.42 6.57 -18.63
C LEU A 76 9.81 7.28 -19.86
N LEU A 77 9.81 8.60 -19.89
CA LEU A 77 9.28 9.38 -21.03
C LEU A 77 10.18 9.28 -22.26
N ALA A 78 11.51 9.17 -22.09
CA ALA A 78 12.43 8.92 -23.21
C ALA A 78 12.23 7.52 -23.81
N ALA A 79 11.86 6.54 -22.98
CA ALA A 79 11.50 5.21 -23.43
C ALA A 79 10.22 5.19 -24.27
N TRP A 80 9.24 6.06 -23.95
CA TRP A 80 7.99 6.25 -24.67
C TRP A 80 8.18 6.78 -26.09
N GLU A 81 9.00 7.81 -26.28
CA GLU A 81 9.19 8.45 -27.59
C GLU A 81 9.89 7.56 -28.63
N GLN A 82 10.53 6.48 -28.17
CA GLN A 82 11.16 5.47 -29.03
C GLN A 82 10.17 4.42 -29.56
N GLY A 83 8.85 4.62 -29.39
CA GLY A 83 7.81 3.73 -29.91
C GLY A 83 7.52 2.53 -29.00
N ARG A 84 7.93 2.60 -27.73
CA ARG A 84 7.48 1.64 -26.70
C ARG A 84 6.15 2.14 -26.16
N ASP A 85 5.15 1.27 -26.09
CA ASP A 85 3.84 1.65 -25.53
C ASP A 85 3.97 1.79 -24.00
N VAL A 86 4.10 3.04 -23.57
CA VAL A 86 4.32 3.41 -22.16
C VAL A 86 3.02 3.47 -21.38
N GLY A 87 1.84 3.46 -22.03
CA GLY A 87 0.59 3.21 -21.33
C GLY A 87 0.55 1.80 -20.74
N GLU A 88 1.08 0.82 -21.47
CA GLU A 88 1.18 -0.57 -21.02
C GLU A 88 2.36 -0.80 -20.05
N LEU A 89 3.50 -0.12 -20.21
CA LEU A 89 4.60 -0.16 -19.23
C LEU A 89 4.26 0.58 -17.92
N LEU A 90 3.63 1.75 -17.97
CA LEU A 90 3.14 2.46 -16.77
C LEU A 90 1.95 1.75 -16.14
N GLY A 91 1.05 1.18 -16.94
CA GLY A 91 -0.03 0.33 -16.45
C GLY A 91 0.51 -0.93 -15.77
N PHE A 92 1.62 -1.48 -16.26
CA PHE A 92 2.32 -2.59 -15.61
C PHE A 92 3.09 -2.17 -14.35
N GLU A 93 3.90 -1.12 -14.41
CA GLU A 93 4.59 -0.58 -13.23
C GLU A 93 3.57 -0.22 -12.15
N TRP A 94 2.49 0.50 -12.49
CA TRP A 94 1.37 0.77 -11.59
C TRP A 94 0.68 -0.50 -11.11
N ALA A 95 0.37 -1.47 -11.96
CA ALA A 95 -0.28 -2.71 -11.50
C ALA A 95 0.60 -3.58 -10.60
N VAL A 96 1.93 -3.48 -10.72
CA VAL A 96 2.88 -4.23 -9.89
C VAL A 96 3.26 -3.45 -8.62
N THR A 97 3.32 -2.12 -8.67
CA THR A 97 3.67 -1.26 -7.53
C THR A 97 2.45 -0.71 -6.79
N ALA A 98 1.24 -0.78 -7.36
CA ALA A 98 0.05 -0.25 -6.71
C ALA A 98 -0.16 -1.02 -5.39
N PRO A 99 -0.44 -0.29 -4.29
CA PRO A 99 -0.61 -0.89 -2.98
C PRO A 99 -1.57 -2.09 -3.02
N TRP A 100 -1.13 -3.18 -2.40
CA TRP A 100 -1.98 -4.35 -2.16
C TRP A 100 -3.07 -4.06 -1.12
N SER A 101 -3.11 -2.88 -0.51
CA SER A 101 -4.24 -2.35 0.23
C SER A 101 -4.55 -0.92 -0.25
N GLN A 102 -5.81 -0.65 -0.61
CA GLN A 102 -6.27 0.73 -0.77
C GLN A 102 -6.56 1.27 0.62
N GLN A 103 -5.54 1.81 1.29
CA GLN A 103 -5.74 2.45 2.58
C GLN A 103 -5.23 3.87 2.49
N ALA A 104 -6.15 4.82 2.65
CA ALA A 104 -5.79 6.19 2.93
C ALA A 104 -5.08 6.17 4.28
N GLU A 105 -3.84 6.64 4.30
CA GLU A 105 -3.18 6.99 5.55
C GLU A 105 -4.10 7.93 6.33
N THR A 106 -4.20 7.74 7.64
CA THR A 106 -4.98 8.63 8.50
C THR A 106 -4.03 9.49 9.32
N GLU A 107 -4.19 10.80 9.22
CA GLU A 107 -3.51 11.74 10.12
C GLU A 107 -4.32 11.93 11.40
N MET A 108 -3.62 11.96 12.53
CA MET A 108 -4.19 12.22 13.85
C MET A 108 -3.20 12.93 14.76
N THR A 109 -3.72 13.49 15.84
CA THR A 109 -2.95 14.11 16.92
C THR A 109 -2.43 13.06 17.90
N MET A 110 -1.40 13.43 18.67
CA MET A 110 -0.94 12.61 19.80
C MET A 110 -2.05 12.43 20.85
N ASP A 111 -2.91 13.44 21.06
CA ASP A 111 -4.02 13.36 22.01
C ASP A 111 -5.09 12.35 21.58
N GLU A 112 -5.41 12.29 20.27
CA GLU A 112 -6.32 11.28 19.73
C GLU A 112 -5.75 9.87 19.89
N LEU A 113 -4.45 9.69 19.64
CA LEU A 113 -3.78 8.40 19.84
C LEU A 113 -3.78 8.01 21.34
N ALA A 114 -3.49 8.96 22.23
CA ALA A 114 -3.55 8.76 23.67
C ALA A 114 -4.96 8.45 24.17
N GLY A 115 -6.00 8.97 23.51
CA GLY A 115 -7.39 8.59 23.78
C GLY A 115 -7.68 7.10 23.54
N LEU A 116 -6.95 6.45 22.62
CA LEU A 116 -7.13 5.04 22.29
C LEU A 116 -6.30 4.11 23.18
N PHE A 117 -5.08 4.49 23.50
CA PHE A 117 -4.09 3.61 24.12
C PHE A 117 -3.64 4.05 25.53
N GLY A 118 -4.03 5.24 25.97
CA GLY A 118 -3.79 5.73 27.32
C GLY A 118 -2.32 5.81 27.70
N ASP A 119 -2.01 5.29 28.88
CA ASP A 119 -0.67 5.26 29.47
C ASP A 119 0.27 4.22 28.83
N GLN A 120 -0.23 3.37 27.94
CA GLN A 120 0.58 2.38 27.22
C GLN A 120 1.40 3.00 26.07
N LEU A 121 1.15 4.26 25.71
CA LEU A 121 1.97 5.00 24.74
C LEU A 121 3.27 5.49 25.37
N THR A 122 4.20 4.56 25.58
CA THR A 122 5.56 4.91 25.97
C THR A 122 6.39 5.29 24.73
N PRO A 123 7.51 6.01 24.90
CA PRO A 123 8.45 6.28 23.80
C PRO A 123 8.88 5.01 23.07
N GLU A 124 9.12 3.92 23.80
CA GLU A 124 9.54 2.64 23.23
C GLU A 124 8.46 2.02 22.34
N VAL A 125 7.18 2.12 22.74
CA VAL A 125 6.03 1.65 21.96
C VAL A 125 5.86 2.47 20.68
N LEU A 126 6.05 3.79 20.77
CA LEU A 126 5.99 4.67 19.60
C LEU A 126 7.14 4.40 18.63
N ASP A 127 8.35 4.19 19.14
CA ASP A 127 9.52 3.84 18.34
C ASP A 127 9.30 2.48 17.65
N GLU A 128 8.81 1.46 18.38
CA GLU A 128 8.53 0.14 17.81
C GLU A 128 7.44 0.19 16.73
N ALA A 129 6.36 0.94 16.96
CA ALA A 129 5.31 1.15 15.96
C ALA A 129 5.82 1.91 14.71
N ALA A 130 6.77 2.82 14.88
CA ALA A 130 7.42 3.52 13.78
C ALA A 130 8.39 2.61 13.00
N GLU A 131 9.15 1.75 13.68
CA GLU A 131 10.03 0.74 13.07
C GLU A 131 9.24 -0.30 12.27
N LEU A 132 8.08 -0.72 12.78
CA LEU A 132 7.10 -1.55 12.06
C LEU A 132 6.47 -0.82 10.87
N GLY A 133 6.66 0.50 10.75
CA GLY A 133 6.11 1.33 9.68
C GLY A 133 4.60 1.57 9.80
N TYR A 134 4.00 1.34 10.96
CA TYR A 134 2.58 1.58 11.19
C TYR A 134 2.28 3.06 11.37
N ILE A 135 3.21 3.80 11.96
CA ILE A 135 3.11 5.23 12.16
C ILE A 135 4.31 5.98 11.60
N GLU A 136 4.08 7.23 11.21
CA GLU A 136 5.11 8.20 10.87
C GLU A 136 4.83 9.49 11.64
N ILE A 137 5.83 10.02 12.34
CA ILE A 137 5.70 11.27 13.10
C ILE A 137 6.09 12.43 12.19
N ARG A 138 5.12 13.28 11.85
CA ARG A 138 5.29 14.50 11.04
C ARG A 138 5.05 15.73 11.89
N GLY A 139 6.09 16.18 12.60
CA GLY A 139 5.99 17.34 13.47
C GLY A 139 5.08 17.08 14.67
N ASP A 140 3.92 17.75 14.72
CA ASP A 140 2.90 17.59 15.77
C ASP A 140 1.83 16.55 15.43
N ARG A 141 1.91 15.92 14.25
CA ARG A 141 0.94 14.94 13.75
C ARG A 141 1.56 13.57 13.62
N ILE A 142 0.69 12.56 13.78
CA ILE A 142 1.00 11.15 13.57
C ILE A 142 0.20 10.70 12.36
N VAL A 143 0.89 10.11 11.39
CA VAL A 143 0.28 9.51 10.21
C VAL A 143 0.27 8.01 10.43
N HIS A 144 -0.91 7.42 10.61
CA HIS A 144 -1.08 5.98 10.70
C HIS A 144 -1.31 5.40 9.29
N ARG A 145 -0.41 4.53 8.84
CA ARG A 145 -0.41 3.99 7.46
C ARG A 145 -1.45 2.91 7.22
N VAL A 146 -1.87 2.21 8.29
CA VAL A 146 -2.82 1.09 8.23
C VAL A 146 -3.99 1.28 9.22
N PRO A 147 -4.96 2.18 8.97
CA PRO A 147 -5.99 2.53 9.97
C PRO A 147 -6.79 1.34 10.51
N ARG A 148 -7.07 0.33 9.68
CA ARG A 148 -7.78 -0.89 10.12
C ARG A 148 -6.97 -1.71 11.13
N LEU A 149 -5.64 -1.66 11.06
CA LEU A 149 -4.79 -2.35 12.02
C LEU A 149 -4.79 -1.62 13.36
N MET A 150 -4.85 -0.28 13.34
CA MET A 150 -5.04 0.52 14.55
C MET A 150 -6.36 0.19 15.25
N GLU A 151 -7.47 0.12 14.51
CA GLU A 151 -8.79 -0.26 15.05
C GLU A 151 -8.76 -1.67 15.67
N ALA A 152 -8.13 -2.64 14.98
CA ALA A 152 -7.98 -4.00 15.50
C ALA A 152 -7.10 -4.03 16.76
N THR A 153 -6.02 -3.24 16.80
CA THR A 153 -5.13 -3.13 17.96
C THR A 153 -5.87 -2.52 19.15
N ALA A 154 -6.64 -1.45 18.94
CA ALA A 154 -7.47 -0.85 19.98
C ALA A 154 -8.51 -1.83 20.53
N ALA A 155 -9.11 -2.66 19.68
CA ALA A 155 -10.03 -3.71 20.12
C ALA A 155 -9.36 -4.77 21.00
N LEU A 156 -8.14 -5.22 20.65
CA LEU A 156 -7.37 -6.17 21.47
C LEU A 156 -6.97 -5.57 22.83
N VAL A 157 -6.57 -4.29 22.83
CA VAL A 157 -6.25 -3.56 24.08
C VAL A 157 -7.49 -3.43 24.98
N ALA A 158 -8.67 -3.20 24.40
CA ALA A 158 -9.92 -3.15 25.14
C ALA A 158 -10.29 -4.49 25.81
N GLU A 159 -9.84 -5.62 25.27
CA GLU A 159 -9.95 -6.96 25.88
C GLU A 159 -8.86 -7.24 26.93
N GLY A 160 -8.00 -6.24 27.23
CA GLY A 160 -6.97 -6.32 28.26
C GLY A 160 -5.62 -6.88 27.79
N ILE A 161 -5.41 -7.00 26.47
CA ILE A 161 -4.12 -7.44 25.91
C ILE A 161 -3.17 -6.24 25.84
N PRO A 162 -1.97 -6.30 26.45
CA PRO A 162 -1.04 -5.16 26.45
C PRO A 162 -0.59 -4.75 25.04
N LEU A 163 -0.55 -3.44 24.77
CA LEU A 163 -0.14 -2.90 23.47
C LEU A 163 1.27 -3.36 23.06
N ALA A 164 2.22 -3.38 24.01
CA ALA A 164 3.58 -3.84 23.76
C ALA A 164 3.64 -5.32 23.34
N GLU A 165 2.76 -6.18 23.86
CA GLU A 165 2.70 -7.59 23.43
C GLU A 165 2.13 -7.73 22.02
N ILE A 166 1.16 -6.88 21.65
CA ILE A 166 0.59 -6.86 20.31
C ILE A 166 1.65 -6.42 19.29
N LEU A 167 2.41 -5.36 19.57
CA LEU A 167 3.48 -4.87 18.70
C LEU A 167 4.64 -5.89 18.58
N ALA A 168 5.04 -6.53 19.68
CA ALA A 168 6.05 -7.58 19.64
C ALA A 168 5.61 -8.76 18.75
N LEU A 169 4.32 -9.14 18.82
CA LEU A 169 3.74 -10.17 17.95
C LEU A 169 3.72 -9.74 16.47
N SER A 170 3.59 -8.44 16.18
CA SER A 170 3.56 -7.93 14.81
C SER A 170 4.81 -8.28 14.02
N TRP A 171 6.01 -8.23 14.61
CA TRP A 171 7.24 -8.63 13.93
C TRP A 171 7.21 -10.10 13.47
N GLU A 172 6.72 -10.99 14.32
CA GLU A 172 6.58 -12.40 13.98
C GLU A 172 5.53 -12.63 12.88
N LEU A 173 4.44 -11.88 12.94
CA LEU A 173 3.37 -11.91 11.94
C LEU A 173 3.86 -11.39 10.58
N GLU A 174 4.55 -10.25 10.53
CA GLU A 174 5.13 -9.70 9.29
C GLU A 174 6.05 -10.73 8.64
N ALA A 175 6.98 -11.31 9.41
CA ALA A 175 7.87 -12.36 8.90
C ALA A 175 7.11 -13.60 8.40
N ALA A 176 5.98 -13.96 9.02
CA ALA A 176 5.14 -15.06 8.58
C ALA A 176 4.37 -14.73 7.29
N PHE A 177 3.79 -13.54 7.18
CA PHE A 177 3.07 -13.08 6.00
C PHE A 177 4.02 -12.86 4.82
N ASP A 178 5.24 -12.37 5.03
CA ASP A 178 6.26 -12.25 3.98
C ASP A 178 6.59 -13.61 3.34
N ARG A 179 6.70 -14.67 4.14
CA ARG A 179 6.91 -16.03 3.61
C ARG A 179 5.72 -16.52 2.79
N ILE A 180 4.50 -16.15 3.18
CA ILE A 180 3.27 -16.47 2.45
C ILE A 180 3.25 -15.69 1.12
N ALA A 181 3.48 -14.37 1.17
CA ALA A 181 3.55 -13.49 0.03
C ALA A 181 4.60 -13.96 -0.98
N TYR A 182 5.81 -14.33 -0.52
CA TYR A 182 6.86 -14.91 -1.34
C TYR A 182 6.39 -16.15 -2.11
N THR A 183 5.58 -17.01 -1.48
CA THR A 183 5.04 -18.21 -2.12
C THR A 183 4.11 -17.86 -3.27
N PHE A 184 3.21 -16.89 -3.08
CA PHE A 184 2.32 -16.40 -4.14
C PHE A 184 3.08 -15.72 -5.27
N VAL A 185 4.02 -14.82 -4.95
CA VAL A 185 4.83 -14.10 -5.93
C VAL A 185 5.69 -15.08 -6.74
N ARG A 186 6.29 -16.09 -6.11
CA ARG A 186 7.05 -17.14 -6.80
C ARG A 186 6.18 -17.93 -7.78
N LEU A 187 4.95 -18.27 -7.39
CA LEU A 187 4.01 -18.96 -8.26
C LEU A 187 3.60 -18.06 -9.45
N ALA A 188 3.25 -16.81 -9.18
CA ALA A 188 2.92 -15.82 -10.20
C ALA A 188 4.08 -15.62 -11.18
N ARG A 189 5.32 -15.46 -10.70
CA ARG A 189 6.52 -15.35 -11.53
C ARG A 189 6.64 -16.55 -12.48
N ARG A 190 6.57 -17.77 -11.94
CA ARG A 190 6.71 -19.01 -12.73
C ARG A 190 5.69 -19.13 -13.85
N HIS A 191 4.45 -18.68 -13.60
CA HIS A 191 3.34 -18.92 -14.52
C HIS A 191 2.95 -17.72 -15.38
N LEU A 192 3.32 -16.50 -14.97
CA LEU A 192 2.95 -15.27 -15.67
C LEU A 192 4.18 -14.55 -16.25
N VAL A 193 5.29 -14.50 -15.52
CA VAL A 193 6.49 -13.74 -15.92
C VAL A 193 7.43 -14.59 -16.78
N ASP A 194 7.79 -15.79 -16.31
CA ASP A 194 8.76 -16.67 -16.98
C ASP A 194 8.23 -17.23 -18.33
N ARG A 195 6.97 -16.93 -18.69
CA ARG A 195 6.33 -17.32 -19.96
C ARG A 195 6.36 -16.22 -21.02
N MET A 196 6.73 -15.00 -20.66
CA MET A 196 6.81 -13.87 -21.60
C MET A 196 8.04 -13.98 -22.49
N GLY A 197 8.03 -13.27 -23.62
CA GLY A 197 9.24 -13.05 -24.41
C GLY A 197 10.33 -12.30 -23.63
N ASP A 198 11.58 -12.40 -24.11
CA ASP A 198 12.71 -11.60 -23.59
C ASP A 198 13.33 -10.77 -24.74
N PRO A 199 13.10 -9.44 -24.80
CA PRO A 199 12.30 -8.65 -23.85
C PRO A 199 10.78 -8.88 -24.02
N PRO A 200 9.99 -8.66 -22.95
CA PRO A 200 8.54 -8.80 -23.02
C PRO A 200 7.92 -7.72 -23.90
N THR A 201 6.92 -8.11 -24.66
CA THR A 201 6.13 -7.19 -25.49
C THR A 201 5.19 -6.36 -24.62
N PRO A 202 4.81 -5.14 -25.06
CA PRO A 202 3.84 -4.32 -24.34
C PRO A 202 2.54 -5.06 -24.02
N ALA A 203 1.98 -5.80 -24.99
CA ALA A 203 0.76 -6.58 -24.81
C ALA A 203 0.92 -7.76 -23.80
N GLU A 204 2.14 -8.25 -23.55
CA GLU A 204 2.42 -9.21 -22.48
C GLU A 204 2.41 -8.52 -21.11
N LEU A 205 2.99 -7.32 -21.01
CA LEU A 205 2.99 -6.52 -19.79
C LEU A 205 1.57 -6.09 -19.39
N ALA A 206 0.74 -5.66 -20.34
CA ALA A 206 -0.66 -5.35 -20.11
C ALA A 206 -1.45 -6.57 -19.59
N ARG A 207 -1.28 -7.74 -20.22
CA ARG A 207 -1.91 -8.99 -19.76
C ARG A 207 -1.44 -9.41 -18.37
N LEU A 208 -0.17 -9.18 -18.05
CA LEU A 208 0.39 -9.44 -16.72
C LEU A 208 -0.23 -8.50 -15.69
N ALA A 209 -0.32 -7.20 -15.98
CA ALA A 209 -0.97 -6.19 -15.15
C ALA A 209 -2.42 -6.58 -14.80
N GLU A 210 -3.24 -6.87 -15.82
CA GLU A 210 -4.63 -7.31 -15.61
C GLU A 210 -4.70 -8.63 -14.82
N SER A 211 -3.76 -9.55 -15.05
CA SER A 211 -3.74 -10.82 -14.33
C SER A 211 -3.41 -10.60 -12.85
N VAL A 212 -2.48 -9.71 -12.54
CA VAL A 212 -2.20 -9.30 -11.16
C VAL A 212 -3.45 -8.69 -10.53
N GLU A 213 -4.12 -7.75 -11.20
CA GLU A 213 -5.37 -7.15 -10.70
C GLU A 213 -6.46 -8.19 -10.41
N ARG A 214 -6.68 -9.15 -11.31
CA ARG A 214 -7.63 -10.24 -11.12
C ARG A 214 -7.25 -11.19 -9.98
N LEU A 215 -5.95 -11.43 -9.78
CA LEU A 215 -5.45 -12.36 -8.76
C LEU A 215 -5.39 -11.75 -7.35
N ARG A 216 -5.34 -10.42 -7.22
CA ARG A 216 -5.33 -9.72 -5.92
C ARG A 216 -6.45 -10.17 -4.97
N PRO A 217 -7.75 -10.07 -5.34
CA PRO A 217 -8.83 -10.49 -4.44
C PRO A 217 -8.80 -11.98 -4.13
N VAL A 218 -8.46 -12.82 -5.13
CA VAL A 218 -8.35 -14.27 -4.96
C VAL A 218 -7.27 -14.64 -3.94
N THR A 219 -6.11 -14.00 -4.03
CA THR A 219 -4.99 -14.24 -3.11
C THR A 219 -5.34 -13.88 -1.68
N ARG A 220 -6.05 -12.76 -1.46
CA ARG A 220 -6.55 -12.36 -0.13
C ARG A 220 -7.51 -13.40 0.43
N THR A 221 -8.51 -13.83 -0.34
CA THR A 221 -9.44 -14.89 0.09
C THR A 221 -8.71 -16.18 0.48
N VAL A 222 -7.72 -16.60 -0.31
CA VAL A 222 -6.92 -17.80 0.00
C VAL A 222 -6.14 -17.62 1.31
N ALA A 223 -5.54 -16.45 1.54
CA ALA A 223 -4.83 -16.14 2.78
C ALA A 223 -5.78 -16.17 4.00
N ASP A 224 -6.93 -15.51 3.90
CA ASP A 224 -7.95 -15.44 4.96
C ASP A 224 -8.46 -16.84 5.33
N GLU A 225 -8.80 -17.66 4.34
CA GLU A 225 -9.26 -19.05 4.55
C GLU A 225 -8.18 -19.92 5.20
N HIS A 226 -6.93 -19.80 4.77
CA HIS A 226 -5.83 -20.54 5.38
C HIS A 226 -5.53 -20.10 6.81
N PHE A 227 -5.64 -18.79 7.08
CA PHE A 227 -5.51 -18.23 8.42
C PHE A 227 -6.61 -18.74 9.34
N ALA A 228 -7.88 -18.62 8.94
CA ALA A 228 -9.03 -19.12 9.70
C ALA A 228 -8.89 -20.61 10.04
N ARG A 229 -8.54 -21.43 9.05
CA ARG A 229 -8.29 -22.86 9.26
C ARG A 229 -7.10 -23.13 10.17
N ALA A 230 -6.08 -22.28 10.15
CA ALA A 230 -4.93 -22.41 11.06
C ALA A 230 -5.31 -22.08 12.50
N MET A 231 -6.10 -21.03 12.70
CA MET A 231 -6.67 -20.65 13.99
C MET A 231 -7.52 -21.77 14.57
N ASP A 232 -8.48 -22.31 13.81
CA ASP A 232 -9.33 -23.42 14.25
C ASP A 232 -8.52 -24.62 14.76
N ARG A 233 -7.45 -24.98 14.03
CA ARG A 233 -6.57 -26.07 14.41
C ARG A 233 -5.78 -25.78 15.68
N ARG A 234 -5.32 -24.53 15.88
CA ARG A 234 -4.55 -24.12 17.05
C ARG A 234 -5.43 -24.00 18.28
N ILE A 235 -6.56 -23.29 18.17
CA ILE A 235 -7.58 -23.19 19.21
C ILE A 235 -7.99 -24.58 19.69
N ARG A 236 -8.34 -25.49 18.77
CA ARG A 236 -8.73 -26.86 19.15
C ARG A 236 -7.65 -27.59 19.95
N LYS A 237 -6.37 -27.42 19.60
CA LYS A 237 -5.26 -28.02 20.34
C LYS A 237 -5.15 -27.44 21.75
N GLU A 238 -5.17 -26.11 21.88
CA GLU A 238 -5.07 -25.45 23.19
C GLU A 238 -6.27 -25.78 24.11
N PHE A 239 -7.50 -25.75 23.59
CA PHE A 239 -8.69 -26.07 24.37
C PHE A 239 -8.76 -27.55 24.80
N THR A 240 -8.21 -28.47 24.00
CA THR A 240 -8.10 -29.88 24.38
C THR A 240 -7.26 -30.07 25.66
N HIS A 241 -6.34 -29.14 25.96
CA HIS A 241 -5.55 -29.12 27.19
C HIS A 241 -6.23 -28.36 28.35
N LEU A 242 -7.27 -27.55 28.10
CA LEU A 242 -8.00 -26.77 29.10
C LEU A 242 -9.24 -27.48 29.67
N THR A 243 -9.87 -28.40 28.91
CA THR A 243 -11.06 -29.15 29.35
C THR A 243 -10.89 -29.85 30.71
N PRO A 244 -9.74 -30.47 31.06
CA PRO A 244 -9.54 -31.07 32.38
C PRO A 244 -9.56 -30.06 33.54
N ARG A 245 -9.22 -28.79 33.29
CA ARG A 245 -9.18 -27.74 34.32
C ARG A 245 -10.54 -27.08 34.56
N LEU A 246 -11.37 -26.99 33.53
CA LEU A 246 -12.72 -26.40 33.62
C LEU A 246 -13.79 -27.41 34.06
N THR A 247 -13.51 -28.72 33.99
CA THR A 247 -14.45 -29.79 34.40
C THR A 247 -14.08 -30.46 35.72
N ALA A 248 -13.00 -30.05 36.38
CA ALA A 248 -12.70 -30.50 37.73
C ALA A 248 -13.82 -30.01 38.67
N PRO A 249 -14.60 -30.89 39.33
CA PRO A 249 -15.64 -30.44 40.25
C PRO A 249 -14.98 -29.66 41.39
N ASP A 250 -15.53 -28.49 41.70
CA ASP A 250 -15.14 -27.68 42.85
C ASP A 250 -15.31 -28.52 44.12
N ARG A 251 -14.20 -29.08 44.62
CA ARG A 251 -14.23 -29.82 45.88
C ARG A 251 -14.55 -28.83 46.98
N SER A 252 -15.75 -28.96 47.53
CA SER A 252 -16.26 -28.06 48.56
C SER A 252 -15.30 -28.01 49.77
N PRO A 253 -15.27 -26.90 50.52
CA PRO A 253 -14.42 -26.77 51.72
C PRO A 253 -14.62 -27.87 52.78
N ALA A 254 -15.73 -28.60 52.72
CA ALA A 254 -16.02 -29.71 53.63
C ALA A 254 -15.12 -30.93 53.38
N GLU A 255 -14.76 -31.23 52.13
CA GLU A 255 -13.90 -32.38 51.78
C GLU A 255 -12.43 -32.14 52.16
N ARG A 256 -11.97 -30.88 52.14
CA ARG A 256 -10.63 -30.49 52.58
C ARG A 256 -10.41 -30.69 54.08
N ARG A 257 -11.46 -30.63 54.90
CA ARG A 257 -11.38 -30.83 56.37
C ARG A 257 -11.36 -32.30 56.78
N ALA A 258 -11.88 -33.20 55.93
CA ALA A 258 -11.82 -34.64 56.18
C ALA A 258 -10.40 -35.20 55.93
N ALA A 259 -9.71 -34.71 54.89
CA ALA A 259 -8.34 -35.13 54.55
C ALA A 259 -7.25 -34.61 55.52
N GLY A 260 -7.58 -33.68 56.42
CA GLY A 260 -6.63 -33.09 57.37
C GLY A 260 -6.61 -33.71 58.77
N ARG A 261 -7.44 -34.72 59.07
CA ARG A 261 -7.53 -35.36 60.41
C ARG A 261 -6.96 -36.77 60.50
N GLU A 262 -6.27 -37.25 59.47
CA GLU A 262 -5.56 -38.54 59.47
C GLU A 262 -4.03 -38.39 59.58
N ARG A 263 -3.53 -37.32 60.23
CA ARG A 263 -2.11 -37.21 60.59
C ARG A 263 -1.95 -36.89 62.07
#